data_AF-A0A954T3P1-F1
#
_entry.id   AF-A0A954T3P1-F1
#
_cell.length_a   1.000
_cell.length_b   1.000
_cell.length_c   1.000
_cell.angle_alpha   90.00
_cell.angle_beta   90.00
_cell.angle_gamma   90.00
#
_symmetry.space_group_name_H-M   'P 1'
#
loop_
_entity.id
_entity.type
_entity.pdbx_description
1 polymer ?
#
loop_
_entity_poly.entity_id
_entity_poly.type
_entity_poly.pdbx_seq_one_letter_code
_entity_poly.pdbx_strand_id
1 'polypeptide(L)'
;GVAYIVSIVSSLLVSLTVTPVLSCWLLSRPRLAHEERDGFLLRWLKAVADRVMRFSLRLAWPLLLVATVAVAIAGWGIFRLESDFLPPFNEGAVQINVLLPPGTSLAKSNEVSARVEQRLKQIDDIVAFVRKTGRAELDEHAEGVNVTEIIASIDPNTERSREEVIE
;
A
#
# COMPACT_ATOMS: atom_id res chain seq x y z
N GLY A 1 5.98 0.18 12.76
CA GLY A 1 7.26 -0.25 13.35
C GLY A 1 7.08 -0.89 14.71
N VAL A 2 6.82 -0.10 15.75
CA VAL A 2 6.73 -0.59 17.15
C VAL A 2 5.69 -1.70 17.33
N ALA A 3 4.49 -1.55 16.77
CA ALA A 3 3.43 -2.57 16.85
C ALA A 3 3.89 -3.94 16.30
N TYR A 4 4.67 -3.94 15.21
CA TYR A 4 5.19 -5.17 14.60
C TYR A 4 6.20 -5.87 15.52
N ILE A 5 7.12 -5.10 16.12
CA ILE A 5 8.12 -5.62 17.05
C ILE A 5 7.43 -6.22 18.28
N VAL A 6 6.49 -5.48 18.87
CA VAL A 6 5.71 -5.95 20.03
C VAL A 6 4.93 -7.22 19.68
N SER A 7 4.35 -7.30 18.48
CA SER A 7 3.64 -8.49 18.01
C SER A 7 4.57 -9.71 17.87
N ILE A 8 5.78 -9.55 17.30
CA ILE A 8 6.74 -10.66 17.15
C ILE A 8 7.22 -11.15 18.53
N VAL A 9 7.58 -10.22 19.42
CA VAL A 9 8.03 -10.57 20.78
C VAL A 9 6.91 -11.28 21.55
N SER A 10 5.68 -10.76 21.45
CA SER A 10 4.50 -11.40 22.06
C SER A 10 4.27 -12.79 21.47
N SER A 11 4.36 -12.95 20.15
CA SER A 11 4.22 -14.25 19.46
C SER A 11 5.30 -15.25 19.90
N LEU A 12 6.55 -14.81 20.06
CA LEU A 12 7.64 -15.64 20.58
C LEU A 12 7.35 -16.12 22.01
N LEU A 13 6.90 -15.22 22.89
CA LEU A 13 6.53 -15.57 24.26
C LEU A 13 5.38 -16.57 24.29
N VAL A 14 4.34 -16.36 23.48
CA VAL A 14 3.20 -17.28 23.33
C VAL A 14 3.66 -18.65 22.81
N SER A 15 4.54 -18.67 21.80
CA SER A 15 5.08 -19.91 21.21
C SER A 15 5.91 -20.73 22.20
N LEU A 16 6.63 -20.08 23.11
CA LEU A 16 7.45 -20.76 24.11
C LEU A 16 6.67 -21.17 25.38
N THR A 17 5.56 -20.49 25.70
CA THR A 17 4.83 -20.69 26.96
C THR A 17 3.46 -21.32 26.75
N VAL A 18 2.61 -20.69 25.96
CA VAL A 18 1.21 -21.08 25.77
C VAL A 18 1.11 -22.26 24.81
N THR A 19 1.82 -22.23 23.68
CA THR A 19 1.74 -23.30 22.67
C THR A 19 2.13 -24.68 23.24
N PRO A 20 3.22 -24.84 24.03
CA PRO A 20 3.58 -26.14 24.60
C PRO A 20 2.58 -26.60 25.68
N VAL A 21 2.08 -25.68 26.51
CA VAL A 21 1.09 -25.99 27.55
C VAL A 21 -0.24 -26.44 26.93
N LEU A 22 -0.73 -25.70 25.93
CA LEU A 22 -1.94 -26.08 25.19
C LEU A 22 -1.73 -27.37 24.39
N SER A 23 -0.55 -27.58 23.81
CA SER A 23 -0.22 -28.83 23.10
C SER A 23 -0.23 -30.02 24.05
N CYS A 24 0.34 -29.89 25.26
CA CYS A 24 0.27 -30.93 26.28
C CYS A 24 -1.17 -31.18 26.71
N TRP A 25 -1.96 -30.13 26.96
CA TRP A 25 -3.34 -30.26 27.43
C TRP A 25 -4.28 -30.87 26.37
N LEU A 26 -4.20 -30.41 25.12
CA LEU A 26 -5.08 -30.85 24.04
C LEU A 26 -4.63 -32.19 23.41
N LEU A 27 -3.32 -32.41 23.27
CA LEU A 27 -2.75 -33.65 22.73
C LEU A 27 -2.33 -34.65 23.83
N SER A 28 -2.97 -34.62 25.01
CA SER A 28 -2.74 -35.45 26.20
C SER A 28 -2.87 -36.99 26.02
N ARG A 29 -2.78 -37.53 24.80
CA ARG A 29 -2.55 -38.95 24.59
C ARG A 29 -1.10 -39.18 24.18
N PRO A 30 -0.26 -39.76 25.06
CA PRO A 30 1.06 -40.21 24.67
C PRO A 30 0.89 -41.44 23.78
N ARG A 31 0.77 -41.23 22.46
CA ARG A 31 1.27 -42.23 21.52
C ARG A 31 2.78 -42.12 21.53
N LEU A 32 3.34 -42.62 22.64
CA LEU A 32 4.74 -42.98 22.80
C LEU A 32 5.20 -43.64 21.51
N ALA A 33 6.18 -43.01 20.84
CA ALA A 33 7.24 -43.67 20.09
C ALA A 33 6.83 -44.96 19.36
N HIS A 34 5.72 -44.93 18.62
CA HIS A 34 5.48 -45.92 17.59
C HIS A 34 6.11 -45.34 16.35
N GLU A 35 7.07 -46.05 15.76
CA GLU A 35 7.62 -45.81 14.43
C GLU A 35 6.54 -45.16 13.55
N GLU A 36 6.63 -43.84 13.39
CA GLU A 36 5.75 -43.13 12.49
C GLU A 36 6.04 -43.71 11.11
N ARG A 37 5.17 -44.59 10.63
CA ARG A 37 5.04 -44.79 9.18
C ARG A 37 4.68 -43.42 8.67
N ASP A 38 5.69 -42.67 8.24
CA ASP A 38 5.55 -41.37 7.59
C ASP A 38 4.32 -41.46 6.69
N GLY A 39 3.33 -40.60 6.92
CA GLY A 39 2.16 -40.54 6.06
C GLY A 39 2.61 -40.47 4.60
N PHE A 40 1.87 -41.07 3.67
CA PHE A 40 2.29 -41.18 2.27
C PHE A 40 2.78 -39.83 1.70
N LEU A 41 2.11 -38.74 2.05
CA LEU A 41 2.48 -37.37 1.73
C LEU A 41 3.82 -36.94 2.34
N LEU A 42 4.02 -37.17 3.64
CA LEU A 42 5.26 -36.81 4.35
C LEU A 42 6.46 -37.56 3.77
N ARG A 43 6.29 -38.85 3.46
CA ARG A 43 7.34 -39.66 2.84
C ARG A 43 7.69 -39.17 1.44
N TRP A 44 6.68 -38.80 0.65
CA TRP A 44 6.89 -38.20 -0.68
C TRP A 44 7.61 -36.85 -0.57
N LEU A 45 7.19 -35.97 0.33
CA LEU A 45 7.80 -34.66 0.53
C LEU A 45 9.25 -34.77 1.00
N LYS A 46 9.54 -35.69 1.95
CA LYS A 46 10.90 -36.02 2.37
C LYS A 46 11.75 -36.55 1.21
N ALA A 47 11.21 -37.44 0.38
CA ALA A 47 11.93 -37.98 -0.78
C ALA A 47 12.24 -36.92 -1.85
N VAL A 48 11.32 -35.97 -2.07
CA VAL A 48 11.55 -34.81 -2.95
C VAL A 48 12.61 -33.90 -2.35
N ALA A 49 12.47 -33.50 -1.08
CA ALA A 49 13.43 -32.64 -0.39
C ALA A 49 14.85 -33.24 -0.42
N ASP A 50 14.99 -34.53 -0.11
CA ASP A 50 16.25 -35.27 -0.12
C ASP A 50 16.85 -35.36 -1.55
N ARG A 51 16.01 -35.53 -2.58
CA ARG A 51 16.48 -35.47 -3.98
C ARG A 51 16.95 -34.08 -4.38
N VAL A 52 16.22 -33.03 -4.01
CA VAL A 52 16.61 -31.63 -4.27
C VAL A 52 17.90 -31.29 -3.53
N MET A 53 18.04 -31.70 -2.27
CA MET A 53 19.21 -31.43 -1.46
C MET A 53 20.46 -32.11 -2.02
N ARG A 54 20.37 -33.39 -2.41
CA ARG A 54 21.48 -34.09 -3.09
C ARG A 54 21.83 -33.45 -4.42
N PHE A 55 20.85 -33.00 -5.20
CA PHE A 55 21.10 -32.29 -6.46
C PHE A 55 21.81 -30.95 -6.21
N SER A 56 21.35 -30.18 -5.23
CA SER A 56 21.95 -28.91 -4.81
C SER A 56 23.40 -29.07 -4.37
N LEU A 57 23.73 -30.15 -3.66
CA LEU A 57 25.10 -30.42 -3.21
C LEU A 57 26.01 -30.88 -4.36
N ARG A 58 25.49 -31.67 -5.31
CA ARG A 58 26.26 -32.13 -6.48
C ARG A 58 26.56 -31.01 -7.48
N LEU A 59 25.63 -30.07 -7.63
CA LEU A 59 25.72 -28.94 -8.57
C LEU A 59 25.84 -27.59 -7.83
N ALA A 60 26.54 -27.58 -6.69
CA ALA A 60 26.61 -26.41 -5.81
C ALA A 60 27.10 -25.15 -6.53
N TRP A 61 28.22 -25.23 -7.28
CA TRP A 61 28.78 -24.10 -8.03
C TRP A 61 27.84 -23.51 -9.09
N PRO A 62 27.28 -24.29 -10.04
CA PRO A 62 26.35 -23.74 -11.01
C PRO A 62 25.04 -23.27 -10.37
N LEU A 63 24.57 -23.89 -9.28
CA LEU A 63 23.39 -23.41 -8.56
C LEU A 63 23.65 -22.04 -7.91
N LEU A 64 24.82 -21.84 -7.31
CA LEU A 64 25.23 -20.54 -6.77
C LEU A 64 25.34 -19.48 -7.86
N LEU A 65 25.86 -19.84 -9.04
CA LEU A 65 25.91 -18.93 -10.19
C LEU A 65 24.52 -18.51 -10.63
N VAL A 66 23.59 -19.48 -10.80
CA VAL A 66 22.20 -19.19 -11.18
C VAL A 66 21.52 -18.31 -10.14
N ALA A 67 21.69 -18.60 -8.85
CA ALA A 67 21.13 -17.78 -7.76
C ALA A 67 21.68 -16.35 -7.78
N THR A 68 23.00 -16.21 -7.99
CA THR A 68 23.65 -14.89 -8.06
C THR A 68 23.14 -14.09 -9.26
N VAL A 69 23.01 -14.74 -10.43
CA VAL A 69 22.43 -14.12 -11.63
C VAL A 69 20.98 -13.70 -11.37
N ALA A 70 20.17 -14.53 -10.72
CA ALA A 70 18.79 -14.20 -10.37
C ALA A 70 18.71 -12.98 -9.44
N VAL A 71 19.58 -12.90 -8.42
CA VAL A 71 19.69 -11.73 -7.54
C VAL A 71 20.14 -10.49 -8.31
N ALA A 72 21.09 -10.62 -9.23
CA ALA A 72 21.55 -9.51 -10.05
C ALA A 72 20.44 -8.99 -10.99
N ILE A 73 19.64 -9.88 -11.58
CA ILE A 73 18.47 -9.52 -12.39
C ILE A 73 17.42 -8.81 -11.54
N ALA A 74 17.11 -9.33 -10.34
CA ALA A 74 16.18 -8.69 -9.41
C ALA A 74 16.67 -7.30 -8.98
N GLY A 75 17.96 -7.18 -8.66
CA GLY A 75 18.59 -5.90 -8.35
C GLY A 75 18.59 -4.93 -9.52
N TRP A 76 18.76 -5.42 -10.75
CA TRP A 76 18.62 -4.58 -11.94
C TRP A 76 17.19 -4.05 -12.12
N GLY A 77 16.18 -4.85 -11.74
CA GLY A 77 14.77 -4.43 -11.75
C GLY A 77 14.49 -3.21 -10.86
N ILE A 78 15.25 -3.03 -9.78
CA ILE A 78 15.11 -1.86 -8.89
C ILE A 78 15.38 -0.55 -9.64
N PHE A 79 16.34 -0.52 -10.58
CA PHE A 79 16.63 0.68 -11.37
C PHE A 79 15.52 1.07 -12.36
N ARG A 80 14.56 0.18 -12.61
CA ARG A 80 13.38 0.47 -13.45
C ARG A 80 12.16 0.87 -12.63
N LEU A 81 12.22 0.80 -11.31
CA LEU A 81 11.08 1.11 -10.46
C LEU A 81 11.01 2.61 -10.26
N GLU A 82 9.94 3.22 -10.77
CA GLU A 82 9.58 4.59 -10.46
C GLU A 82 9.36 4.70 -8.94
N SER A 83 9.89 5.76 -8.34
CA SER A 83 9.86 5.96 -6.91
C SER A 83 9.04 7.19 -6.58
N ASP A 84 7.81 6.97 -6.12
CA ASP A 84 7.01 7.99 -5.47
C ASP A 84 7.33 8.02 -3.98
N PHE A 85 7.29 9.21 -3.36
CA PHE A 85 7.50 9.35 -1.92
C PHE A 85 6.45 8.56 -1.12
N LEU A 86 5.19 8.65 -1.54
CA LEU A 86 4.05 7.90 -1.03
C LEU A 86 3.09 7.63 -2.19
N PRO A 87 2.37 6.49 -2.18
CA PRO A 87 1.28 6.29 -3.11
C PRO A 87 0.24 7.41 -2.93
N PRO A 88 -0.45 7.84 -4.01
CA PRO A 88 -1.48 8.84 -3.90
C PRO A 88 -2.57 8.37 -2.93
N PHE A 89 -2.85 9.21 -1.92
CA PHE A 89 -3.91 8.91 -0.97
C PHE A 89 -5.27 9.07 -1.66
N ASN A 90 -6.16 8.09 -1.44
CA ASN A 90 -7.54 8.20 -1.85
C ASN A 90 -8.39 8.58 -0.63
N GLU A 91 -8.59 9.88 -0.47
CA GLU A 91 -9.42 10.46 0.61
C GLU A 91 -10.87 10.69 0.16
N GLY A 92 -11.25 10.28 -1.06
CA GLY A 92 -12.57 10.56 -1.63
C GLY A 92 -12.79 12.02 -2.05
N ALA A 93 -11.74 12.85 -2.00
CA ALA A 93 -11.79 14.24 -2.44
C ALA A 93 -10.52 14.63 -3.21
N VAL A 94 -10.63 15.67 -4.02
CA VAL A 94 -9.56 16.26 -4.80
C VAL A 94 -9.50 17.76 -4.54
N GLN A 95 -8.30 18.28 -4.29
CA GLN A 95 -8.05 19.70 -4.19
C GLN A 95 -7.56 20.25 -5.53
N ILE A 96 -8.27 21.23 -6.07
CA ILE A 96 -7.99 21.92 -7.33
C ILE A 96 -7.55 23.34 -7.00
N ASN A 97 -6.32 23.69 -7.38
CA ASN A 97 -5.76 25.01 -7.14
C ASN A 97 -5.76 25.83 -8.44
N VAL A 98 -6.51 26.92 -8.46
CA VAL A 98 -6.60 27.89 -9.56
C VAL A 98 -5.71 29.08 -9.21
N LEU A 99 -4.58 29.20 -9.90
CA LEU A 99 -3.57 30.23 -9.68
C LEU A 99 -3.65 31.30 -10.77
N LEU A 100 -3.98 32.53 -10.39
CA LEU A 100 -4.00 33.70 -11.28
C LEU A 100 -2.74 34.55 -11.06
N PRO A 101 -2.36 35.38 -12.05
CA PRO A 101 -1.24 36.31 -11.89
C PRO A 101 -1.40 37.19 -10.64
N PRO A 102 -0.31 37.44 -9.88
CA PRO A 102 -0.34 38.38 -8.76
C PRO A 102 -0.86 39.75 -9.20
N GLY A 103 -1.67 40.40 -8.35
CA GLY A 103 -2.33 41.67 -8.68
C GLY A 103 -3.68 41.52 -9.40
N THR A 104 -4.13 40.30 -9.67
CA THR A 104 -5.51 40.05 -10.14
C THR A 104 -6.51 40.45 -9.05
N SER A 105 -7.56 41.18 -9.44
CA SER A 105 -8.60 41.61 -8.50
C SER A 105 -9.47 40.45 -8.04
N LEU A 106 -10.00 40.51 -6.82
CA LEU A 106 -10.93 39.51 -6.28
C LEU A 106 -12.14 39.28 -7.21
N ALA A 107 -12.66 40.36 -7.81
CA ALA A 107 -13.76 40.27 -8.77
C ALA A 107 -13.39 39.42 -9.99
N LYS A 108 -12.17 39.58 -10.50
CA LYS A 108 -11.70 38.79 -11.65
C LYS A 108 -11.42 37.34 -11.26
N SER A 109 -10.84 37.10 -10.08
CA SER A 109 -10.64 35.74 -9.56
C SER A 109 -11.95 34.99 -9.37
N ASN A 110 -12.99 35.67 -8.87
CA ASN A 110 -14.34 35.11 -8.76
C ASN A 110 -14.97 34.79 -10.12
N GLU A 111 -14.78 35.66 -11.12
CA GLU A 111 -15.27 35.41 -12.49
C GLU A 111 -14.63 34.15 -13.08
N VAL A 112 -13.31 34.00 -12.96
CA VAL A 112 -12.60 32.81 -13.45
C VAL A 112 -13.04 31.56 -12.68
N SER A 113 -13.09 31.64 -11.35
CA SER A 113 -13.44 30.49 -10.52
C SER A 113 -14.88 30.03 -10.73
N ALA A 114 -15.83 30.96 -10.96
CA ALA A 114 -17.21 30.60 -11.31
C ALA A 114 -17.30 29.82 -12.62
N ARG A 115 -16.43 30.10 -13.60
CA ARG A 115 -16.34 29.29 -14.83
C ARG A 115 -15.80 27.88 -14.55
N VAL A 116 -14.83 27.76 -13.64
CA VAL A 116 -14.30 26.45 -13.20
C VAL A 116 -15.41 25.65 -12.52
N GLU A 117 -16.16 26.25 -11.60
CA GLU A 117 -17.30 25.61 -10.94
C GLU A 117 -18.37 25.14 -11.93
N GLN A 118 -18.66 25.94 -12.97
CA GLN A 118 -19.60 25.54 -14.03
C GLN A 118 -19.13 24.29 -14.78
N ARG A 119 -17.81 24.11 -14.97
CA ARG A 119 -17.23 22.91 -15.59
C ARG A 119 -17.26 21.72 -14.64
N LEU A 120 -16.95 21.92 -13.36
CA LEU A 120 -17.00 20.86 -12.35
C LEU A 120 -18.41 20.29 -12.19
N LYS A 121 -19.46 21.13 -12.30
CA LYS A 121 -20.86 20.69 -12.30
C LYS A 121 -21.25 19.80 -13.49
N GLN A 122 -20.44 19.74 -14.55
CA GLN A 122 -20.69 18.88 -15.71
C GLN A 122 -20.12 17.47 -15.51
N ILE A 123 -19.40 17.23 -14.42
CA ILE A 123 -18.80 15.94 -14.09
C ILE A 123 -19.73 15.24 -13.10
N ASP A 124 -20.43 14.20 -13.55
CA ASP A 124 -21.46 13.52 -12.74
C ASP A 124 -20.90 12.82 -11.49
N ASP A 125 -19.61 12.50 -11.47
CA ASP A 125 -18.96 11.86 -10.32
C ASP A 125 -18.62 12.83 -9.17
N ILE A 126 -18.81 14.14 -9.36
CA ILE A 126 -18.55 15.14 -8.31
C ILE A 126 -19.84 15.37 -7.53
N VAL A 127 -19.89 14.89 -6.29
CA VAL A 127 -21.08 15.00 -5.42
C VAL A 127 -21.22 16.43 -4.87
N ALA A 128 -20.11 17.04 -4.46
CA ALA A 128 -20.09 18.35 -3.86
C ALA A 128 -18.74 19.01 -4.08
N PHE A 129 -18.71 20.34 -4.11
CA PHE A 129 -17.47 21.10 -4.08
C PHE A 129 -17.62 22.37 -3.26
N VAL A 130 -16.51 22.81 -2.66
CA VAL A 130 -16.42 24.05 -1.90
C VAL A 130 -15.24 24.86 -2.43
N ARG A 131 -15.45 26.16 -2.61
CA ARG A 131 -14.42 27.10 -3.07
C ARG A 131 -13.97 28.02 -1.94
N LYS A 132 -12.67 28.27 -1.85
CA LYS A 132 -12.03 29.33 -1.05
C LYS A 132 -11.14 30.17 -1.96
N THR A 133 -11.39 31.48 -2.05
CA THR A 133 -10.55 32.43 -2.82
C THR A 133 -9.84 33.37 -1.85
N GLY A 134 -8.51 33.41 -1.89
CA GLY A 134 -7.69 34.08 -0.88
C GLY A 134 -7.74 33.35 0.46
N ARG A 135 -7.99 34.09 1.55
CA ARG A 135 -7.98 33.57 2.93
C ARG A 135 -9.36 33.54 3.57
N ALA A 136 -9.58 32.58 4.46
CA ALA A 136 -10.63 32.69 5.46
C ALA A 136 -10.17 33.58 6.63
N GLU A 137 -11.11 34.09 7.42
CA GLU A 137 -10.81 35.01 8.53
C GLU A 137 -9.86 34.38 9.57
N LEU A 138 -10.04 33.08 9.85
CA LEU A 138 -9.28 32.26 10.81
C LEU A 138 -8.28 31.30 10.13
N ASP A 139 -7.95 31.53 8.86
CA ASP A 139 -6.99 30.66 8.14
C ASP A 139 -5.56 30.90 8.65
N GLU A 140 -4.79 29.82 8.82
CA GLU A 140 -3.38 29.87 9.20
C GLU A 140 -2.48 30.24 8.01
N HIS A 141 -2.98 30.05 6.78
CA HIS A 141 -2.30 30.39 5.54
C HIS A 141 -2.83 31.71 4.95
N ALA A 142 -1.92 32.63 4.60
CA ALA A 142 -2.25 33.93 4.02
C ALA A 142 -2.12 33.90 2.49
N GLU A 143 -3.11 33.33 1.82
CA GLU A 143 -3.16 33.32 0.35
C GLU A 143 -3.72 34.62 -0.23
N GLY A 144 -3.17 35.05 -1.35
CA GLY A 144 -3.62 36.23 -2.08
C GLY A 144 -4.96 35.99 -2.77
N VAL A 145 -5.70 37.07 -3.08
CA VAL A 145 -6.98 36.96 -3.81
C VAL A 145 -6.85 36.39 -5.23
N ASN A 146 -5.62 36.22 -5.73
CA ASN A 146 -5.29 35.57 -6.99
C ASN A 146 -5.19 34.04 -6.87
N VAL A 147 -5.25 33.48 -5.66
CA VAL A 147 -5.24 32.03 -5.42
C VAL A 147 -6.64 31.59 -5.04
N THR A 148 -7.14 30.55 -5.69
CA THR A 148 -8.41 29.90 -5.34
C THR A 148 -8.22 28.41 -5.19
N GLU A 149 -8.67 27.87 -4.06
CA GLU A 149 -8.69 26.45 -3.75
C GLU A 149 -10.11 25.94 -3.88
N ILE A 150 -10.31 24.84 -4.59
CA ILE A 150 -11.60 24.16 -4.71
C ILE A 150 -11.40 22.72 -4.23
N ILE A 151 -12.15 22.33 -3.19
CA ILE A 151 -12.17 20.94 -2.70
C ILE A 151 -13.42 20.29 -3.29
N ALA A 152 -13.24 19.31 -4.18
CA ALA A 152 -14.30 18.54 -4.81
C ALA A 152 -14.34 17.11 -4.25
N SER A 153 -15.51 16.67 -3.78
CA SER A 153 -15.73 15.30 -3.30
C SER A 153 -16.20 14.42 -4.45
N ILE A 154 -15.58 13.26 -4.61
CA ILE A 154 -15.90 12.26 -5.62
C ILE A 154 -16.91 11.25 -5.03
N ASP A 155 -17.86 10.78 -5.84
CA ASP A 155 -18.79 9.74 -5.43
C ASP A 155 -18.04 8.43 -5.14
N PRO A 156 -18.13 7.88 -3.91
CA PRO A 156 -17.47 6.61 -3.57
C PRO A 156 -18.02 5.40 -4.34
N ASN A 157 -19.18 5.51 -5.01
CA ASN A 157 -19.81 4.44 -5.77
C ASN A 157 -19.55 4.51 -7.28
N THR A 158 -18.77 5.49 -7.75
CA THR A 158 -18.44 5.64 -9.18
C THR A 158 -17.64 4.44 -9.69
N GLU A 159 -17.98 3.96 -10.89
CA GLU A 159 -17.26 2.85 -11.55
C GLU A 159 -15.92 3.28 -12.18
N ARG A 160 -15.74 4.58 -12.42
CA ARG A 160 -14.52 5.19 -12.98
C ARG A 160 -13.42 5.31 -11.94
N SER A 161 -12.17 5.16 -12.39
CA SER A 161 -11.02 5.42 -11.50
C SER A 161 -10.87 6.92 -11.22
N ARG A 162 -10.27 7.28 -10.08
CA ARG A 162 -10.05 8.70 -9.73
C ARG A 162 -9.28 9.43 -10.84
N GLU A 163 -8.32 8.76 -11.44
CA GLU A 163 -7.50 9.27 -12.54
C GLU A 163 -8.38 9.60 -13.75
N GLU A 164 -9.32 8.73 -14.11
CA GLU A 164 -10.30 8.95 -15.20
C GLU A 164 -11.33 10.05 -14.91
N VAL A 165 -11.58 10.37 -13.63
CA VAL A 165 -12.47 11.48 -13.25
C VAL A 165 -11.74 12.82 -13.29
N ILE A 166 -10.42 12.81 -13.08
CA ILE A 166 -9.57 14.00 -13.05
C ILE A 166 -9.07 14.37 -14.46
N GLU A 167 -8.89 13.41 -15.35
CA GLU A 167 -8.45 13.59 -16.75
C GLU A 167 -9.54 14.20 -17.66
#